data_AF-A0A2E3PF58-F1
#
_entry.id   AF-A0A2E3PF58-F1
#
_cell.length_a   1.000
_cell.length_b   1.000
_cell.length_c   1.000
_cell.angle_alpha   90.00
_cell.angle_beta   90.00
_cell.angle_gamma   90.00
#
_symmetry.space_group_name_H-M   'P 1'
#
loop_
_entity.id
_entity.type
_entity.pdbx_description
1 polymer ?
#
loop_
_entity_poly.entity_id
_entity_poly.type
_entity_poly.pdbx_seq_one_letter_code
_entity_poly.pdbx_strand_id
1 'polypeptide(L)'
;MSGRFFPRLACRLTCGLALIASALPALAQQEVLRGPGGSDIYQVDANVIEVVSNLGQPKGFWCGAVHYARHHHTPWDTQIVVVSAPAATQFTESGEGVKFTMDPAAAGVSAGAQGEALEPGTWQTVTEANRGCDEIDNPRGDN
;
A
#
# COMPACT_ATOMS: atom_id res chain seq x y z
N MET A 1 37.09 58.97 -47.33
CA MET A 1 37.25 58.73 -45.88
C MET A 1 35.85 58.52 -45.31
N SER A 2 35.35 57.28 -45.32
CA SER A 2 35.47 56.28 -44.25
C SER A 2 34.58 56.61 -43.05
N GLY A 3 33.56 55.77 -42.80
CA GLY A 3 32.78 55.80 -41.56
C GLY A 3 31.40 55.15 -41.66
N ARG A 4 31.34 53.81 -41.70
CA ARG A 4 30.13 53.00 -41.49
C ARG A 4 29.87 52.88 -39.98
N PHE A 5 28.62 52.75 -39.52
CA PHE A 5 28.27 51.77 -38.46
C PHE A 5 26.76 51.45 -38.43
N PHE A 6 26.51 50.16 -38.20
CA PHE A 6 25.33 49.36 -38.56
C PHE A 6 24.14 49.44 -37.57
N PRO A 7 22.92 49.03 -38.01
CA PRO A 7 21.68 49.06 -37.26
C PRO A 7 21.57 47.91 -36.24
N ARG A 8 20.90 48.16 -35.11
CA ARG A 8 20.56 47.11 -34.14
C ARG A 8 19.36 46.30 -34.61
N LEU A 9 19.61 45.00 -34.73
CA LEU A 9 18.72 43.94 -35.14
C LEU A 9 17.46 43.85 -34.27
N ALA A 10 16.33 43.70 -34.97
CA ALA A 10 15.08 43.17 -34.44
C ALA A 10 15.29 41.74 -33.92
N CYS A 11 15.04 41.54 -32.62
CA CYS A 11 14.96 40.22 -32.02
C CYS A 11 13.63 39.60 -32.45
N ARG A 12 13.69 38.69 -33.43
CA ARG A 12 12.55 37.92 -33.93
C ARG A 12 12.12 36.91 -32.87
N LEU A 13 10.83 36.96 -32.53
CA LEU A 13 10.12 35.87 -31.86
C LEU A 13 10.35 34.56 -32.63
N THR A 14 10.85 33.54 -31.96
CA THR A 14 10.67 32.15 -32.40
C THR A 14 10.18 31.33 -31.23
N CYS A 15 8.91 30.95 -31.35
CA CYS A 15 8.18 30.01 -30.53
C CYS A 15 8.82 28.62 -30.69
N GLY A 16 9.41 28.07 -29.61
CA GLY A 16 9.99 26.73 -29.58
C GLY A 16 9.36 25.93 -28.46
N LEU A 17 8.66 24.85 -28.82
CA LEU A 17 7.83 24.00 -27.97
C LEU A 17 8.48 23.64 -26.62
N ALA A 18 7.82 24.02 -25.52
CA ALA A 18 8.07 23.45 -24.21
C ALA A 18 7.46 22.04 -24.15
N LEU A 19 8.31 21.01 -24.14
CA LEU A 19 7.93 19.66 -23.71
C LEU A 19 7.56 19.74 -22.22
N ILE A 20 6.27 19.85 -21.92
CA ILE A 20 5.76 19.68 -20.56
C ILE A 20 5.86 18.19 -20.26
N ALA A 21 6.97 17.78 -19.65
CA ALA A 21 7.09 16.47 -19.05
C ALA A 21 6.05 16.40 -17.93
N SER A 22 4.98 15.64 -18.17
CA SER A 22 3.96 15.32 -17.18
C SER A 22 4.61 14.51 -16.07
N ALA A 23 5.13 15.18 -15.05
CA ALA A 23 5.46 14.54 -13.79
C ALA A 23 4.13 14.03 -13.22
N LEU A 24 3.85 12.74 -13.45
CA LEU A 24 2.81 12.04 -12.71
C LEU A 24 3.08 12.31 -11.23
N PRO A 25 2.11 12.80 -10.46
CA PRO A 25 2.30 12.89 -9.02
C PRO A 25 2.55 11.46 -8.56
N ALA A 26 3.76 11.19 -8.09
CA ALA A 26 4.01 10.02 -7.26
C ALA A 26 2.98 10.14 -6.14
N LEU A 27 1.99 9.24 -6.12
CA LEU A 27 1.08 9.13 -4.99
C LEU A 27 2.00 9.01 -3.77
N ALA A 28 2.06 10.09 -3.00
CA ALA A 28 2.82 10.11 -1.77
C ALA A 28 2.25 8.97 -0.94
N GLN A 29 3.03 7.90 -0.80
CA GLN A 29 2.73 6.72 -0.01
C GLN A 29 2.43 7.21 1.40
N GLN A 30 1.15 7.39 1.71
CA GLN A 30 0.70 8.11 2.89
C GLN A 30 0.51 7.13 4.04
N GLU A 31 1.09 7.55 5.17
CA GLU A 31 0.89 7.09 6.53
C GLU A 31 0.97 5.58 6.79
N VAL A 32 2.05 5.21 7.48
CA VAL A 32 2.27 3.88 8.02
C VAL A 32 1.41 3.73 9.28
N LEU A 33 0.35 2.91 9.22
CA LEU A 33 -0.27 2.44 10.45
C LEU A 33 0.62 1.35 11.03
N ARG A 34 0.97 1.48 12.30
CA ARG A 34 1.69 0.43 13.01
C ARG A 34 0.69 -0.48 13.70
N GLY A 35 0.58 -1.70 13.18
CA GLY A 35 -0.31 -2.72 13.69
C GLY A 35 0.33 -3.63 14.74
N PRO A 36 -0.46 -4.61 15.25
CA PRO A 36 -0.02 -5.57 16.24
C PRO A 36 1.24 -6.35 15.85
N GLY A 37 2.07 -6.69 16.84
CA GLY A 37 3.27 -7.53 16.65
C GLY A 37 4.36 -6.86 15.83
N GLY A 38 4.34 -5.52 15.79
CA GLY A 38 5.29 -4.74 15.01
C GLY A 38 5.09 -4.85 13.50
N SER A 39 3.85 -5.12 13.05
CA SER A 39 3.51 -5.03 11.62
C SER A 39 3.43 -3.57 11.17
N ASP A 40 3.94 -3.28 9.99
CA ASP A 40 3.82 -1.97 9.35
C ASP A 40 2.84 -2.08 8.17
N ILE A 41 1.88 -1.17 8.10
CA ILE A 41 0.78 -1.21 7.14
C ILE A 41 0.88 0.01 6.24
N TYR A 42 0.96 -0.24 4.93
CA TYR A 42 1.11 0.77 3.91
C TYR A 42 -0.11 0.79 3.00
N GLN A 43 -0.64 1.98 2.72
CA GLN A 43 -1.62 2.12 1.65
C GLN A 43 -0.89 2.19 0.30
N VAL A 44 -1.07 1.17 -0.55
CA VAL A 44 -0.40 1.10 -1.87
C VAL A 44 -1.27 1.66 -2.99
N ASP A 45 -2.60 1.64 -2.80
CA ASP A 45 -3.60 2.24 -3.68
C ASP A 45 -4.88 2.56 -2.86
N ALA A 46 -5.88 3.20 -3.47
CA ALA A 46 -7.16 3.55 -2.88
C ALA A 46 -7.89 2.34 -2.24
N ASN A 47 -7.71 1.14 -2.77
CA ASN A 47 -8.41 -0.08 -2.31
C ASN A 47 -7.48 -1.20 -1.86
N VAL A 48 -6.16 -0.98 -1.86
CA VAL A 48 -5.17 -2.01 -1.56
C VAL A 48 -4.20 -1.50 -0.51
N ILE A 49 -4.01 -2.33 0.51
CA ILE A 49 -2.99 -2.13 1.55
C ILE A 49 -1.95 -3.22 1.44
N GLU A 50 -0.71 -2.92 1.83
CA GLU A 50 0.36 -3.88 2.03
C GLU A 50 0.67 -3.95 3.53
N VAL A 51 0.60 -5.16 4.09
CA VAL A 51 1.00 -5.42 5.47
C VAL A 51 2.35 -6.11 5.44
N VAL A 52 3.33 -5.51 6.09
CA VAL A 52 4.66 -6.08 6.32
C VAL A 52 4.70 -6.57 7.75
N SER A 53 5.00 -7.85 7.96
CA SER A 53 5.03 -8.45 9.29
C SER A 53 6.35 -9.15 9.57
N ASN A 54 6.95 -8.86 10.72
CA ASN A 54 8.19 -9.45 11.18
C ASN A 54 8.00 -10.83 11.84
N LEU A 55 6.76 -11.29 12.00
CA LEU A 55 6.44 -12.55 12.69
C LEU A 55 6.67 -13.80 11.83
N GLY A 56 6.84 -13.66 10.52
CA GLY A 56 7.09 -14.79 9.61
C GLY A 56 5.95 -15.82 9.54
N GLN A 57 4.73 -15.44 9.97
CA GLN A 57 3.56 -16.33 10.00
C GLN A 57 2.29 -15.60 9.53
N PRO A 58 1.32 -16.31 8.92
CA PRO A 58 0.10 -15.69 8.37
C PRO A 58 -0.66 -14.81 9.35
N LYS A 59 -0.71 -15.19 10.62
CA LYS A 59 -1.43 -14.45 11.66
C LYS A 59 -0.97 -12.99 11.78
N GLY A 60 0.32 -12.70 11.62
CA GLY A 60 0.84 -11.32 11.69
C GLY A 60 0.30 -10.43 10.58
N PHE A 61 0.20 -10.97 9.36
CA PHE A 61 -0.36 -10.27 8.21
C PHE A 61 -1.86 -10.02 8.36
N TRP A 62 -2.62 -11.03 8.78
CA TRP A 62 -4.06 -10.90 9.03
C TRP A 62 -4.36 -9.89 10.14
N CYS A 63 -3.60 -9.90 11.24
CA CYS A 63 -3.80 -8.95 12.33
C CYS A 63 -3.47 -7.51 11.93
N GLY A 64 -2.43 -7.29 11.09
CA GLY A 64 -2.18 -5.97 10.51
C GLY A 64 -3.32 -5.51 9.61
N ALA A 65 -3.85 -6.40 8.75
CA ALA A 65 -4.98 -6.06 7.88
C ALA A 65 -6.27 -5.74 8.67
N VAL A 66 -6.52 -6.47 9.76
CA VAL A 66 -7.60 -6.17 10.69
C VAL A 66 -7.38 -4.84 11.38
N HIS A 67 -6.17 -4.53 11.84
CA HIS A 67 -5.87 -3.26 12.47
C HIS A 67 -6.23 -2.08 11.55
N TYR A 68 -5.87 -2.18 10.27
CA TYR A 68 -6.32 -1.22 9.25
C TYR A 68 -7.85 -1.16 9.16
N ALA A 69 -8.52 -2.31 9.05
CA ALA A 69 -9.99 -2.37 9.00
C ALA A 69 -10.65 -1.70 10.22
N ARG A 70 -10.09 -1.92 11.42
CA ARG A 70 -10.59 -1.32 12.66
C ARG A 70 -10.34 0.18 12.71
N HIS A 71 -9.17 0.63 12.26
CA HIS A 71 -8.82 2.05 12.16
C HIS A 71 -9.82 2.80 11.27
N HIS A 72 -10.24 2.20 10.16
CA HIS A 72 -11.23 2.75 9.23
C HIS A 72 -12.69 2.43 9.56
N HIS A 73 -12.96 1.89 10.76
CA HIS A 73 -14.30 1.53 11.23
C HIS A 73 -15.06 0.57 10.30
N THR A 74 -14.34 -0.28 9.57
CA THR A 74 -14.92 -1.28 8.67
C THR A 74 -15.85 -2.23 9.45
N PRO A 75 -17.03 -2.58 8.89
CA PRO A 75 -17.93 -3.55 9.50
C PRO A 75 -17.25 -4.90 9.77
N TRP A 76 -17.65 -5.56 10.86
CA TRP A 76 -17.04 -6.80 11.32
C TRP A 76 -17.22 -7.99 10.37
N ASP A 77 -18.28 -7.98 9.58
CA ASP A 77 -18.63 -8.98 8.56
C ASP A 77 -17.98 -8.71 7.19
N THR A 78 -17.28 -7.58 7.03
CA THR A 78 -16.59 -7.25 5.78
C THR A 78 -15.48 -8.25 5.49
N GLN A 79 -15.35 -8.65 4.23
CA GLN A 79 -14.29 -9.53 3.77
C GLN A 79 -12.98 -8.76 3.58
N ILE A 80 -11.91 -9.28 4.15
CA ILE A 80 -10.54 -8.92 3.84
C ILE A 80 -10.01 -10.01 2.90
N VAL A 81 -9.60 -9.63 1.70
CA VAL A 81 -9.18 -10.56 0.63
C VAL A 81 -7.71 -10.35 0.33
N VAL A 82 -6.96 -11.43 0.19
CA VAL A 82 -5.56 -11.41 -0.26
C VAL A 82 -5.51 -11.04 -1.74
N VAL A 83 -4.76 -10.00 -2.07
CA VAL A 83 -4.51 -9.54 -3.44
C VAL A 83 -3.22 -10.17 -3.97
N SER A 84 -2.17 -10.25 -3.16
CA SER A 84 -0.90 -10.88 -3.53
C SER A 84 -0.32 -11.69 -2.38
N ALA A 85 0.31 -12.82 -2.71
CA ALA A 85 1.07 -13.64 -1.77
C ALA A 85 2.26 -12.87 -1.16
N PRO A 86 2.87 -13.39 -0.07
CA PRO A 86 4.07 -12.81 0.51
C PRO A 86 5.16 -12.62 -0.55
N ALA A 87 5.66 -11.40 -0.64
CA ALA A 87 6.74 -11.04 -1.55
C ALA A 87 7.62 -9.97 -0.91
N ALA A 88 8.86 -9.82 -1.38
CA ALA A 88 9.74 -8.78 -0.89
C ALA A 88 9.06 -7.40 -1.00
N THR A 89 9.02 -6.67 0.12
CA THR A 89 8.42 -5.34 0.15
C THR A 89 9.32 -4.31 -0.54
N GLN A 90 8.70 -3.28 -1.12
CA GLN A 90 9.41 -2.12 -1.69
C GLN A 90 9.66 -1.02 -0.65
N PHE A 91 9.11 -1.17 0.56
CA PHE A 91 9.21 -0.18 1.63
C PHE A 91 10.54 -0.31 2.40
N THR A 92 10.85 0.68 3.24
CA THR A 92 12.12 0.76 3.97
C THR A 92 12.33 -0.41 4.96
N GLU A 93 11.23 -1.00 5.42
CA GLU A 93 11.27 -2.14 6.32
C GLU A 93 11.78 -3.39 5.60
N SER A 94 12.62 -4.16 6.29
CA SER A 94 13.10 -5.44 5.79
C SER A 94 12.04 -6.52 6.04
N GLY A 95 11.53 -7.18 4.99
CA GLY A 95 10.64 -8.32 5.16
C GLY A 95 9.81 -8.66 3.93
N GLU A 96 8.84 -9.55 4.14
CA GLU A 96 7.81 -9.85 3.16
C GLU A 96 6.56 -9.01 3.45
N GLY A 97 5.95 -8.50 2.39
CA GLY A 97 4.67 -7.82 2.39
C GLY A 97 3.58 -8.66 1.75
N VAL A 98 2.39 -8.65 2.34
CA VAL A 98 1.18 -9.25 1.76
C VAL A 98 0.19 -8.13 1.46
N LYS A 99 -0.40 -8.16 0.27
CA LYS A 99 -1.39 -7.16 -0.12
C LYS A 99 -2.79 -7.65 0.16
N PHE A 100 -3.61 -6.79 0.75
CA PHE A 100 -5.00 -7.06 1.08
C PHE A 100 -5.92 -5.98 0.51
N THR A 101 -7.19 -6.33 0.36
CA THR A 101 -8.26 -5.41 0.00
C THR A 101 -9.54 -5.74 0.77
N MET A 102 -10.34 -4.71 1.03
CA MET A 102 -11.74 -4.87 1.48
C MET A 102 -12.74 -4.64 0.34
N ASP A 103 -12.27 -4.31 -0.87
CA ASP A 103 -13.07 -4.16 -2.09
C ASP A 103 -12.45 -5.02 -3.22
N PRO A 104 -12.75 -6.32 -3.25
CA PRO A 104 -12.16 -7.23 -4.23
C PRO A 104 -12.49 -6.84 -5.67
N ALA A 105 -13.68 -6.28 -5.92
CA ALA A 105 -14.09 -5.84 -7.25
C ALA A 105 -13.23 -4.67 -7.74
N ALA A 106 -12.99 -3.67 -6.89
CA ALA A 106 -12.15 -2.53 -7.23
C ALA A 106 -10.66 -2.92 -7.37
N ALA A 107 -10.20 -3.91 -6.61
CA ALA A 107 -8.84 -4.44 -6.70
C ALA A 107 -8.64 -5.45 -7.86
N GLY A 108 -9.70 -5.81 -8.60
CA GLY A 108 -9.63 -6.75 -9.72
C GLY A 108 -9.34 -8.20 -9.32
N VAL A 109 -9.66 -8.57 -8.08
CA VAL A 109 -9.49 -9.93 -7.54
C VAL A 109 -10.84 -10.55 -7.22
N SER A 110 -10.92 -11.88 -7.33
CA SER A 110 -12.11 -12.64 -6.94
C SER A 110 -11.89 -13.26 -5.57
N ALA A 111 -12.87 -13.14 -4.68
CA ALA A 111 -12.85 -13.90 -3.42
C ALA A 111 -13.02 -15.40 -3.72
N GLY A 112 -12.04 -16.19 -3.34
CA GLY A 112 -12.01 -17.65 -3.45
C GLY A 112 -12.47 -18.32 -2.16
N ALA A 113 -11.63 -19.20 -1.61
CA ALA A 113 -11.93 -19.90 -0.36
C ALA A 113 -11.67 -19.03 0.87
N GLN A 114 -12.47 -19.24 1.91
CA GLN A 114 -12.19 -18.66 3.23
C GLN A 114 -11.04 -19.43 3.90
N GLY A 115 -10.06 -18.73 4.48
CA GLY A 115 -8.96 -19.41 5.19
C GLY A 115 -7.82 -18.50 5.63
N GLU A 116 -6.81 -19.11 6.27
CA GLU A 116 -5.62 -18.41 6.79
C GLU A 116 -4.48 -18.30 5.77
N ALA A 117 -4.57 -19.04 4.66
CA ALA A 117 -3.56 -19.01 3.62
C ALA A 117 -3.39 -17.60 3.03
N LEU A 118 -2.16 -17.25 2.69
CA LEU A 118 -1.81 -15.97 2.06
C LEU A 118 -1.75 -16.13 0.54
N GLU A 119 -2.72 -16.84 -0.04
CA GLU A 119 -2.83 -17.03 -1.48
C GLU A 119 -3.84 -16.04 -2.07
N PRO A 120 -3.60 -15.46 -3.25
CA PRO A 120 -4.53 -14.52 -3.88
C PRO A 120 -5.97 -15.06 -3.95
N GLY A 121 -6.92 -14.23 -3.54
CA GLY A 121 -8.34 -14.59 -3.45
C GLY A 121 -8.73 -15.25 -2.13
N THR A 122 -7.80 -15.73 -1.32
CA THR A 122 -8.12 -16.20 0.04
C THR A 122 -8.69 -15.05 0.85
N TRP A 123 -9.73 -15.31 1.63
CA TRP A 123 -10.39 -14.27 2.40
C TRP A 123 -10.77 -14.70 3.81
N GLN A 124 -10.97 -13.69 4.67
CA GLN A 124 -11.56 -13.83 5.99
C GLN A 124 -12.48 -12.64 6.24
N THR A 125 -13.45 -12.79 7.14
CA THR A 125 -14.13 -11.60 7.68
C THR A 125 -13.21 -10.86 8.65
N VAL A 126 -13.47 -9.57 8.90
CA VAL A 126 -12.74 -8.82 9.94
C VAL A 126 -12.84 -9.55 11.29
N THR A 127 -13.99 -10.14 11.63
CA THR A 127 -14.15 -10.94 12.86
C THR A 127 -13.24 -12.16 12.90
N GLU A 128 -13.17 -12.93 11.81
CA GLU A 128 -12.36 -14.15 11.77
C GLU A 128 -10.87 -13.81 11.87
N ALA A 129 -10.42 -12.86 11.05
CA ALA A 129 -9.03 -12.43 11.02
C ALA A 129 -8.56 -11.78 12.34
N ASN A 130 -9.49 -11.25 13.15
CA ASN A 130 -9.17 -10.66 14.45
C ASN A 130 -8.88 -11.71 15.55
N ARG A 131 -9.15 -12.99 15.30
CA ARG A 131 -9.01 -14.02 16.35
C ARG A 131 -7.55 -14.16 16.79
N GLY A 132 -7.33 -13.93 18.09
CA GLY A 132 -6.02 -14.07 18.73
C GLY A 132 -5.02 -12.97 18.36
N CYS A 133 -5.45 -11.85 17.75
CA CYS A 133 -4.56 -10.72 17.50
C CYS A 133 -4.11 -10.01 18.78
N ASP A 134 -4.89 -10.10 19.85
CA ASP A 134 -4.55 -9.62 21.19
C ASP A 134 -3.34 -10.34 21.79
N GLU A 135 -3.15 -11.61 21.44
CA GLU A 135 -2.04 -12.45 21.93
C GLU A 135 -0.70 -12.10 21.26
N ILE A 136 -0.72 -11.41 20.12
CA ILE A 136 0.49 -11.01 19.40
C ILE A 136 1.15 -9.80 20.08
N ASP A 137 0.36 -8.83 20.56
CA ASP A 137 0.87 -7.64 21.24
C ASP A 137 1.21 -7.87 22.71
N ASN A 138 0.51 -8.79 23.34
CA ASN A 138 0.73 -9.19 24.72
C ASN A 138 0.85 -10.72 24.78
N PRO A 139 1.99 -11.28 24.35
CA PRO A 139 2.21 -12.71 24.45
C PRO A 139 2.02 -13.09 25.91
N ARG A 140 0.99 -13.91 26.18
CA ARG A 140 0.81 -14.47 27.51
C ARG A 140 2.11 -15.23 27.79
N GLY A 141 2.83 -14.78 28.82
CA GLY A 141 4.04 -15.46 29.25
C GLY A 141 3.65 -16.84 29.71
N ASP A 142 3.78 -17.82 28.83
CA ASP A 142 3.66 -19.23 29.17
C ASP A 142 4.86 -19.56 30.06
N ASN A 143 4.58 -19.66 31.36
CA ASN A 143 5.51 -20.10 32.41
C ASN A 143 5.57 -21.62 32.44
#